data_AF-A0A1G2CLQ4-F1
#
_entry.id   AF-A0A1G2CLQ4-F1
#
_cell.length_a   1.000
_cell.length_b   1.000
_cell.length_c   1.000
_cell.angle_alpha   90.00
_cell.angle_beta   90.00
_cell.angle_gamma   90.00
#
_symmetry.space_group_name_H-M   'P 1'
#
loop_
_entity.id
_entity.type
_entity.pdbx_description
1 polymer ?
#
loop_
_entity_poly.entity_id
_entity_poly.type
_entity_poly.pdbx_seq_one_letter_code
_entity_poly.pdbx_strand_id
1 'polypeptide(L)'
;MSKFKTMKKIIASLFLIPAFLLVFPFQTVKAEETKAISEPACDIEKSLNNFLSIRDDNKLEKEEKEKEEFSARKNLLGEIISCSIKETTNAKNELQNLKNLDEKSLSAKDFLTSKLDYFLSFLKEKDNEFKASLDDKEKIKSIAEELLNWRQNEYSNNLKNATNFTLSFKQDDIIKTTDARWQKISSSIKSLFSLKNKEVATLLQKTSDGIKEAKDLKEKAYNNLISSIEEQKKKEEEEKTKKEENINKIVTSENKSPSLSEPAKEDFSSLSTSTTSSTLAISKELIKNPGDDLKESLNKIKDVYQNFFKISNIVKKILGF
;
A
#
# COMPACT_ATOMS: atom_id res chain seq x y z
N MET A 1 -31.14 -20.57 26.02
CA MET A 1 -30.31 -21.10 24.92
C MET A 1 -30.09 -20.16 23.71
N SER A 2 -30.71 -18.97 23.64
CA SER A 2 -30.54 -18.06 22.48
C SER A 2 -29.31 -17.13 22.56
N LYS A 3 -28.89 -16.70 23.76
CA LYS A 3 -27.80 -15.71 23.94
C LYS A 3 -26.37 -16.26 23.70
N PHE A 4 -26.16 -17.57 23.81
CA PHE A 4 -24.85 -18.19 23.55
C PHE A 4 -24.54 -18.39 22.06
N LYS A 5 -25.57 -18.47 21.21
CA LYS A 5 -25.43 -18.62 19.76
C LYS A 5 -25.07 -17.29 19.08
N THR A 6 -25.49 -16.16 19.65
CA THR A 6 -25.16 -14.81 19.18
C THR A 6 -23.75 -14.37 19.58
N MET A 7 -23.25 -14.72 20.78
CA MET A 7 -21.86 -14.41 21.15
C MET A 7 -20.81 -15.20 20.33
N LYS A 8 -21.10 -16.47 19.98
CA LYS A 8 -20.23 -17.24 19.06
C LYS A 8 -20.14 -16.61 17.66
N LYS A 9 -21.18 -15.90 17.20
CA LYS A 9 -21.16 -15.19 15.91
C LYS A 9 -20.42 -13.86 15.98
N ILE A 10 -20.45 -13.16 17.11
CA ILE A 10 -19.74 -11.87 17.27
C ILE A 10 -18.24 -12.08 17.43
N ILE A 11 -17.81 -13.13 18.15
CA ILE A 11 -16.38 -13.45 18.32
C ILE A 11 -15.79 -14.10 17.06
N ALA A 12 -16.58 -14.89 16.31
CA ALA A 12 -16.17 -15.41 15.00
C ALA A 12 -16.13 -14.32 13.91
N SER A 13 -16.83 -13.19 14.10
CA SER A 13 -16.85 -12.06 13.17
C SER A 13 -15.72 -11.06 13.38
N LEU A 14 -15.08 -11.01 14.54
CA LEU A 14 -14.02 -10.04 14.83
C LEU A 14 -12.65 -10.42 14.23
N PHE A 15 -12.48 -11.65 13.73
CA PHE A 15 -11.22 -12.13 13.16
C PHE A 15 -11.38 -12.77 11.76
N LEU A 16 -12.54 -12.63 11.12
CA LEU A 16 -12.72 -12.88 9.69
C LEU A 16 -12.54 -11.56 8.94
N ILE A 17 -11.31 -11.05 8.93
CA ILE A 17 -10.94 -9.98 8.00
C ILE A 17 -10.82 -10.66 6.63
N PRO A 18 -11.61 -10.26 5.62
CA PRO A 18 -11.32 -10.70 4.26
C PRO A 18 -9.93 -10.18 3.92
N ALA A 19 -9.01 -11.11 3.71
CA ALA A 19 -7.67 -10.86 3.22
C ALA A 19 -7.77 -10.09 1.89
N PHE A 20 -7.76 -8.76 1.96
CA PHE A 20 -7.44 -7.92 0.82
C PHE A 20 -5.92 -7.75 0.78
N LEU A 21 -5.22 -8.88 0.68
CA LEU A 21 -3.82 -8.92 0.29
C LEU A 21 -3.80 -8.63 -1.21
N LEU A 22 -3.54 -7.37 -1.57
CA LEU A 22 -3.05 -7.05 -2.91
C LEU A 22 -1.62 -7.58 -3.02
N VAL A 23 -1.48 -8.90 -3.12
CA VAL A 23 -0.27 -9.54 -3.63
C VAL A 23 -0.21 -9.17 -5.11
N PHE A 24 0.56 -8.13 -5.43
CA PHE A 24 1.08 -8.00 -6.78
C PHE A 24 2.26 -8.97 -6.91
N PRO A 25 2.18 -10.01 -7.76
CA PRO A 25 3.38 -10.72 -8.16
C PRO A 25 4.14 -9.79 -9.12
N PHE A 26 5.06 -8.98 -8.58
CA PHE A 26 6.12 -8.44 -9.43
C PHE A 26 6.96 -9.63 -9.88
N GLN A 27 6.73 -10.08 -11.11
CA GLN A 27 7.61 -11.02 -11.77
C GLN A 27 9.02 -10.41 -11.75
N THR A 28 9.93 -11.17 -11.16
CA THR A 28 11.36 -10.90 -11.11
C THR A 28 11.87 -10.65 -12.53
N VAL A 29 12.23 -9.40 -12.84
CA VAL A 29 13.21 -9.13 -13.88
C VAL A 29 14.52 -9.70 -13.34
N LYS A 30 15.06 -10.72 -14.01
CA LYS A 30 16.37 -11.30 -13.66
C LYS A 30 17.43 -10.19 -13.75
N ALA A 31 17.83 -9.70 -12.58
CA ALA A 31 19.08 -8.99 -12.39
C ALA A 31 20.16 -10.02 -12.04
N GLU A 32 21.32 -9.80 -12.63
CA GLU A 32 22.58 -10.54 -12.55
C GLU A 32 22.96 -10.93 -11.12
N GLU A 33 23.56 -12.12 -10.97
CA GLU A 33 23.94 -12.74 -9.71
C GLU A 33 24.85 -11.85 -8.85
N THR A 34 24.25 -11.15 -7.91
CA THR A 34 24.92 -10.76 -6.67
C THR A 34 24.37 -11.67 -5.58
N LYS A 35 25.27 -12.42 -4.92
CA LYS A 35 24.95 -13.23 -3.74
C LYS A 35 24.38 -12.33 -2.63
N ALA A 36 23.08 -12.11 -2.64
CA ALA A 36 22.34 -11.58 -1.53
C ALA A 36 22.00 -12.75 -0.59
N ILE A 37 22.39 -12.62 0.67
CA ILE A 37 21.98 -13.48 1.77
C ILE A 37 20.44 -13.56 1.70
N SER A 38 19.90 -14.76 1.46
CA SER A 38 18.45 -14.94 1.37
C SER A 38 17.85 -14.83 2.77
N GLU A 39 17.49 -13.62 3.16
CA GLU A 39 16.54 -13.42 4.26
C GLU A 39 15.24 -14.17 3.93
N PRO A 40 14.59 -14.82 4.91
CA PRO A 40 13.37 -15.57 4.66
C PRO A 40 12.34 -14.68 3.95
N ALA A 41 11.74 -15.23 2.90
CA ALA A 41 10.62 -14.58 2.22
C ALA A 41 9.49 -14.37 3.23
N CYS A 42 8.75 -13.28 3.05
CA CYS A 42 7.54 -13.02 3.81
C CYS A 42 6.48 -14.08 3.49
N ASP A 43 6.42 -15.13 4.30
CA ASP A 43 5.53 -16.28 4.11
C ASP A 43 4.35 -16.26 5.08
N ILE A 44 3.66 -15.12 5.13
CA ILE A 44 2.45 -14.92 5.93
C ILE A 44 1.38 -15.97 5.57
N GLU A 45 1.34 -16.39 4.30
CA GLU A 45 0.41 -17.41 3.82
C GLU A 45 0.64 -18.75 4.51
N LYS A 46 1.88 -19.21 4.64
CA LYS A 46 2.18 -20.43 5.38
C LYS A 46 1.76 -20.35 6.85
N SER A 47 2.05 -19.26 7.53
CA SER A 47 1.65 -19.11 8.94
C SER A 47 0.15 -18.95 9.14
N LEU A 48 -0.53 -18.30 8.19
CA LEU A 48 -1.98 -18.26 8.16
C LEU A 48 -2.56 -19.66 7.96
N ASN A 49 -2.05 -20.41 6.98
CA ASN A 49 -2.50 -21.78 6.70
C ASN A 49 -2.25 -22.72 7.89
N ASN A 50 -1.13 -22.54 8.60
CA ASN A 50 -0.85 -23.26 9.85
C ASN A 50 -1.92 -22.96 10.92
N PHE A 51 -2.22 -21.67 11.15
CA PHE A 51 -3.28 -21.28 12.08
C PHE A 51 -4.65 -21.85 11.70
N LEU A 52 -5.02 -21.75 10.41
CA LEU A 52 -6.30 -22.28 9.91
C LEU A 52 -6.40 -23.79 10.10
N SER A 53 -5.30 -24.53 9.86
CA SER A 53 -5.25 -25.98 10.03
C SER A 53 -5.50 -26.39 11.49
N ILE A 54 -4.88 -25.72 12.45
CA ILE A 54 -5.08 -25.96 13.89
C ILE A 54 -6.52 -25.63 14.31
N ARG A 55 -7.03 -24.47 13.84
CA ARG A 55 -8.39 -24.02 14.13
C ARG A 55 -9.45 -24.99 13.61
N ASP A 56 -9.21 -25.60 12.46
CA ASP A 56 -10.16 -26.49 11.80
C ASP A 56 -9.96 -27.97 12.21
N ASP A 57 -8.94 -28.29 13.03
CA ASP A 57 -8.73 -29.63 13.57
C ASP A 57 -9.72 -29.94 14.70
N ASN A 58 -10.54 -30.96 14.48
CA ASN A 58 -11.55 -31.44 15.45
C ASN A 58 -11.04 -32.60 16.32
N LYS A 59 -9.79 -33.04 16.12
CA LYS A 59 -9.17 -34.14 16.86
C LYS A 59 -8.43 -33.68 18.12
N LEU A 60 -8.09 -32.40 18.20
CA LEU A 60 -7.43 -31.82 19.36
C LEU A 60 -8.40 -31.65 20.52
N GLU A 61 -7.94 -32.01 21.72
CA GLU A 61 -8.63 -31.69 22.96
C GLU A 61 -8.74 -30.17 23.14
N LYS A 62 -9.81 -29.69 23.78
CA LYS A 62 -10.15 -28.27 23.82
C LYS A 62 -9.02 -27.39 24.36
N GLU A 63 -8.38 -27.81 25.45
CA GLU A 63 -7.31 -27.04 26.11
C GLU A 63 -6.02 -27.03 25.27
N GLU A 64 -5.69 -28.15 24.63
CA GLU A 64 -4.54 -28.27 23.73
C GLU A 64 -4.73 -27.38 22.49
N LYS A 65 -5.91 -27.42 21.90
CA LYS A 65 -6.29 -26.56 20.77
C LYS A 65 -6.19 -25.07 21.10
N GLU A 66 -6.65 -24.65 22.28
CA GLU A 66 -6.56 -23.25 22.70
C GLU A 66 -5.09 -22.77 22.84
N LYS A 67 -4.19 -23.63 23.33
CA LYS A 67 -2.75 -23.33 23.43
C LYS A 67 -2.09 -23.27 22.06
N GLU A 68 -2.36 -24.24 21.18
CA GLU A 68 -1.80 -24.27 19.83
C GLU A 68 -2.31 -23.12 18.96
N GLU A 69 -3.61 -22.80 19.01
CA GLU A 69 -4.17 -21.65 18.31
C GLU A 69 -3.51 -20.34 18.77
N PHE A 70 -3.30 -20.18 20.08
CA PHE A 70 -2.64 -18.99 20.60
C PHE A 70 -1.19 -18.89 20.11
N SER A 71 -0.44 -19.99 20.14
CA SER A 71 0.94 -20.03 19.62
C SER A 71 0.98 -19.71 18.13
N ALA A 72 0.07 -20.27 17.33
CA ALA A 72 0.00 -20.01 15.90
C ALA A 72 -0.35 -18.55 15.58
N ARG A 73 -1.29 -17.95 16.32
CA ARG A 73 -1.63 -16.51 16.18
C ARG A 73 -0.47 -15.62 16.59
N LYS A 74 0.25 -15.97 17.67
CA LYS A 74 1.45 -15.25 18.11
C LYS A 74 2.52 -15.25 17.02
N ASN A 75 2.81 -16.43 16.44
CA ASN A 75 3.77 -16.55 15.34
C ASN A 75 3.34 -15.73 14.11
N LEU A 76 2.07 -15.83 13.72
CA LEU A 76 1.51 -15.06 12.61
C LEU A 76 1.64 -13.54 12.84
N LEU A 77 1.37 -13.05 14.05
CA LEU A 77 1.53 -11.63 14.38
C LEU A 77 2.99 -11.18 14.25
N GLY A 78 3.93 -11.97 14.78
CA GLY A 78 5.36 -11.68 14.65
C GLY A 78 5.81 -11.59 13.20
N GLU A 79 5.33 -12.50 12.33
CA GLU A 79 5.59 -12.44 10.90
C GLU A 79 4.96 -11.23 10.22
N ILE A 80 3.72 -10.88 10.57
CA ILE A 80 3.04 -9.68 10.05
C ILE A 80 3.84 -8.41 10.37
N ILE A 81 4.36 -8.29 11.60
CA ILE A 81 5.19 -7.15 12.01
C ILE A 81 6.50 -7.13 11.22
N SER A 82 7.24 -8.24 11.21
CA SER A 82 8.52 -8.36 10.50
C SER A 82 8.37 -8.04 9.00
N CYS A 83 7.32 -8.58 8.38
CA CYS A 83 7.06 -8.37 6.97
C CYS A 83 6.71 -6.93 6.64
N SER A 84 5.95 -6.25 7.49
CA SER A 84 5.67 -4.84 7.24
C SER A 84 6.85 -3.93 7.52
N ILE A 85 7.77 -4.29 8.43
CA ILE A 85 9.05 -3.57 8.52
C ILE A 85 9.79 -3.69 7.19
N LYS A 86 9.93 -4.90 6.66
CA LYS A 86 10.62 -5.16 5.38
C LYS A 86 9.94 -4.47 4.20
N GLU A 87 8.63 -4.56 4.10
CA GLU A 87 7.81 -3.91 3.06
C GLU A 87 8.01 -2.40 3.09
N THR A 88 7.93 -1.79 4.28
CA THR A 88 8.10 -0.33 4.46
C THR A 88 9.52 0.11 4.14
N THR A 89 10.53 -0.67 4.56
CA THR A 89 11.93 -0.42 4.23
C THR A 89 12.16 -0.49 2.73
N ASN A 90 11.62 -1.50 2.05
CA ASN A 90 11.74 -1.64 0.61
C ASN A 90 11.06 -0.47 -0.10
N ALA A 91 9.82 -0.13 0.24
CA ALA A 91 9.10 1.00 -0.34
C ALA A 91 9.88 2.32 -0.16
N LYS A 92 10.47 2.54 1.02
CA LYS A 92 11.32 3.71 1.30
C LYS A 92 12.56 3.71 0.41
N ASN A 93 13.27 2.60 0.33
CA ASN A 93 14.49 2.50 -0.48
C ASN A 93 14.20 2.73 -1.96
N GLU A 94 13.14 2.14 -2.50
CA GLU A 94 12.74 2.36 -3.89
C GLU A 94 12.37 3.82 -4.17
N LEU A 95 11.64 4.46 -3.25
CA LEU A 95 11.29 5.88 -3.33
C LEU A 95 12.54 6.78 -3.28
N GLN A 96 13.49 6.47 -2.40
CA GLN A 96 14.74 7.22 -2.26
C GLN A 96 15.63 7.11 -3.50
N ASN A 97 15.59 5.96 -4.19
CA ASN A 97 16.34 5.72 -5.41
C ASN A 97 15.85 6.50 -6.63
N LEU A 98 14.69 7.17 -6.56
CA LEU A 98 14.22 8.06 -7.62
C LEU A 98 15.15 9.28 -7.75
N LYS A 99 15.55 9.59 -8.98
CA LYS A 99 16.48 10.67 -9.35
C LYS A 99 15.84 11.61 -10.38
N ASN A 100 16.42 12.80 -10.55
CA ASN A 100 16.02 13.79 -11.57
C ASN A 100 14.54 14.21 -11.46
N LEU A 101 14.10 14.46 -10.23
CA LEU A 101 12.73 14.86 -9.93
C LEU A 101 12.57 16.38 -10.07
N ASP A 102 11.41 16.82 -10.56
CA ASP A 102 11.00 18.23 -10.45
C ASP A 102 10.67 18.59 -8.99
N GLU A 103 10.49 19.88 -8.71
CA GLU A 103 10.22 20.39 -7.36
C GLU A 103 8.96 19.77 -6.73
N LYS A 104 7.91 19.59 -7.53
CA LYS A 104 6.62 19.02 -7.09
C LYS A 104 6.78 17.56 -6.67
N SER A 105 7.50 16.80 -7.49
CA SER A 105 7.85 15.40 -7.28
C SER A 105 8.78 15.22 -6.10
N LEU A 106 9.76 16.13 -5.93
CA LEU A 106 10.66 16.11 -4.78
C LEU A 106 9.89 16.36 -3.48
N SER A 107 9.03 17.37 -3.46
CA SER A 107 8.16 17.64 -2.31
C SER A 107 7.24 16.45 -1.98
N ALA A 108 6.69 15.77 -2.99
CA ALA A 108 5.89 14.56 -2.79
C ALA A 108 6.72 13.39 -2.24
N LYS A 109 7.93 13.19 -2.78
CA LYS A 109 8.89 12.18 -2.32
C LYS A 109 9.27 12.41 -0.85
N ASP A 110 9.57 13.64 -0.45
CA ASP A 110 9.97 13.96 0.91
C ASP A 110 8.83 13.71 1.91
N PHE A 111 7.61 14.09 1.54
CA PHE A 111 6.42 13.81 2.35
C PHE A 111 6.20 12.31 2.53
N LEU A 112 6.17 11.54 1.43
CA LEU A 112 6.00 10.10 1.50
C LEU A 112 7.14 9.42 2.28
N THR A 113 8.37 9.90 2.14
CA THR A 113 9.52 9.40 2.90
C THR A 113 9.32 9.62 4.40
N SER A 114 8.88 10.81 4.81
CA SER A 114 8.62 11.10 6.23
C SER A 114 7.51 10.21 6.82
N LYS A 115 6.48 9.88 6.03
CA LYS A 115 5.45 8.90 6.44
C LYS A 115 6.02 7.51 6.63
N LEU A 116 6.84 7.04 5.69
CA LEU A 116 7.47 5.71 5.80
C LEU A 116 8.46 5.65 6.98
N ASP A 117 9.12 6.75 7.32
CA ASP A 117 9.98 6.84 8.51
C ASP A 117 9.20 6.76 9.82
N TYR A 118 8.07 7.46 9.89
CA TYR A 118 7.13 7.31 11.01
C TYR A 118 6.64 5.86 11.12
N PHE A 119 6.27 5.23 10.00
CA PHE A 119 5.78 3.85 9.99
C PHE A 119 6.84 2.85 10.44
N LEU A 120 8.09 3.01 10.00
CA LEU A 120 9.19 2.17 10.46
C LEU A 120 9.45 2.33 11.95
N SER A 121 9.32 3.54 12.48
CA SER A 121 9.50 3.81 13.91
C SER A 121 8.40 3.12 14.73
N PHE A 122 7.14 3.31 14.34
CA PHE A 122 6.00 2.66 14.98
C PHE A 122 6.06 1.13 14.92
N LEU A 123 6.39 0.56 13.75
CA LEU A 123 6.50 -0.90 13.58
C LEU A 123 7.63 -1.50 14.43
N LYS A 124 8.77 -0.81 14.56
CA LYS A 124 9.89 -1.24 15.42
C LYS A 124 9.53 -1.16 16.90
N GLU A 125 8.80 -0.13 17.30
CA GLU A 125 8.26 -0.02 18.65
C GLU A 125 7.34 -1.20 18.96
N LYS A 126 6.38 -1.50 18.07
CA LYS A 126 5.46 -2.64 18.24
C LYS A 126 6.16 -3.99 18.19
N ASP A 127 7.20 -4.14 17.38
CA ASP A 127 8.04 -5.35 17.37
C ASP A 127 8.74 -5.56 18.73
N ASN A 128 9.30 -4.50 19.31
CA ASN A 128 9.92 -4.56 20.63
C ASN A 128 8.91 -4.87 21.73
N GLU A 129 7.75 -4.19 21.73
CA GLU A 129 6.66 -4.47 22.66
C GLU A 129 6.17 -5.93 22.55
N PHE A 130 6.01 -6.43 21.32
CA PHE A 130 5.58 -7.80 21.05
C PHE A 130 6.59 -8.82 21.59
N LYS A 131 7.89 -8.63 21.32
CA LYS A 131 8.96 -9.49 21.81
C LYS A 131 9.11 -9.47 23.34
N ALA A 132 8.81 -8.34 23.98
CA ALA A 132 8.80 -8.24 25.44
C ALA A 132 7.57 -8.89 26.09
N SER A 133 6.52 -9.17 25.31
CA SER A 133 5.21 -9.62 25.80
C SER A 133 4.85 -11.04 25.37
N LEU A 134 5.84 -11.87 25.00
CA LEU A 134 5.60 -13.19 24.37
C LEU A 134 4.77 -14.18 25.22
N ASP A 135 4.70 -13.94 26.53
CA ASP A 135 3.95 -14.74 27.51
C ASP A 135 2.70 -14.02 28.03
N ASP A 136 2.46 -12.77 27.63
CA ASP A 136 1.28 -11.97 28.01
C ASP A 136 0.26 -11.94 26.87
N LYS A 137 -0.77 -12.78 27.01
CA LYS A 137 -1.85 -12.93 26.03
C LYS A 137 -2.67 -11.65 25.82
N GLU A 138 -2.97 -10.90 26.87
CA GLU A 138 -3.77 -9.68 26.75
C GLU A 138 -2.97 -8.57 26.08
N LYS A 139 -1.67 -8.45 26.41
CA LYS A 139 -0.79 -7.49 25.76
C LYS A 139 -0.57 -7.81 24.28
N ILE A 140 -0.35 -9.09 23.91
CA ILE A 140 -0.27 -9.52 22.50
C ILE A 140 -1.55 -9.16 21.74
N LYS A 141 -2.71 -9.40 22.34
CA LYS A 141 -4.00 -9.05 21.73
C LYS A 141 -4.14 -7.55 21.52
N SER A 142 -3.79 -6.73 22.51
CA SER A 142 -3.80 -5.27 22.41
C SER A 142 -2.89 -4.78 21.28
N ILE A 143 -1.68 -5.34 21.14
CA ILE A 143 -0.75 -4.99 20.06
C ILE A 143 -1.35 -5.34 18.69
N ALA A 144 -2.00 -6.50 18.56
CA ALA A 144 -2.65 -6.90 17.32
C ALA A 144 -3.79 -5.96 16.92
N GLU A 145 -4.63 -5.55 17.88
CA GLU A 145 -5.74 -4.63 17.66
C GLU A 145 -5.25 -3.24 17.23
N GLU A 146 -4.21 -2.72 17.90
CA GLU A 146 -3.60 -1.44 17.57
C GLU A 146 -2.97 -1.45 16.17
N LEU A 147 -2.19 -2.50 15.85
CA LEU A 147 -1.61 -2.68 14.52
C LEU A 147 -2.67 -2.79 13.44
N LEU A 148 -3.77 -3.51 13.70
CA LEU A 148 -4.87 -3.65 12.76
C LEU A 148 -5.52 -2.29 12.47
N ASN A 149 -5.88 -1.55 13.52
CA ASN A 149 -6.53 -0.25 13.40
C ASN A 149 -5.62 0.74 12.67
N TRP A 150 -4.35 0.83 13.06
CA TRP A 150 -3.38 1.68 12.40
C TRP A 150 -3.18 1.29 10.93
N ARG A 151 -3.17 -0.02 10.61
CA ARG A 151 -3.01 -0.46 9.22
C ARG A 151 -4.15 -0.05 8.31
N GLN A 152 -5.38 -0.17 8.81
CA GLN A 152 -6.59 0.14 8.07
C GLN A 152 -6.75 1.64 7.84
N ASN A 153 -6.36 2.45 8.81
CA ASN A 153 -6.61 3.90 8.77
C ASN A 153 -5.45 4.71 8.17
N GLU A 154 -4.19 4.26 8.32
CA GLU A 154 -3.02 5.06 7.95
C GLU A 154 -2.05 4.32 7.02
N TYR A 155 -1.59 3.14 7.42
CA TYR A 155 -0.49 2.43 6.77
C TYR A 155 -0.77 2.13 5.30
N SER A 156 -1.91 1.45 5.05
CA SER A 156 -2.20 0.84 3.75
C SER A 156 -2.30 1.89 2.64
N ASN A 157 -2.91 3.04 2.95
CA ASN A 157 -3.09 4.10 1.96
C ASN A 157 -1.76 4.80 1.63
N ASN A 158 -0.99 5.16 2.65
CA ASN A 158 0.28 5.86 2.46
C ASN A 158 1.35 4.97 1.80
N LEU A 159 1.43 3.70 2.20
CA LEU A 159 2.31 2.74 1.55
C LEU A 159 1.95 2.57 0.08
N LYS A 160 0.66 2.40 -0.23
CA LYS A 160 0.15 2.32 -1.60
C LYS A 160 0.50 3.57 -2.40
N ASN A 161 0.39 4.76 -1.81
CA ASN A 161 0.78 6.01 -2.46
C ASN A 161 2.28 6.04 -2.76
N ALA A 162 3.14 5.62 -1.83
CA ALA A 162 4.58 5.54 -2.06
C ALA A 162 4.95 4.56 -3.18
N THR A 163 4.33 3.39 -3.20
CA THR A 163 4.53 2.39 -4.26
C THR A 163 4.05 2.88 -5.61
N ASN A 164 2.84 3.44 -5.68
CA ASN A 164 2.28 3.98 -6.93
C ASN A 164 3.10 5.17 -7.46
N PHE A 165 3.53 6.06 -6.56
CA PHE A 165 4.41 7.18 -6.92
C PHE A 165 5.71 6.66 -7.53
N THR A 166 6.38 5.74 -6.84
CA THR A 166 7.60 5.08 -7.36
C THR A 166 7.38 4.42 -8.72
N LEU A 167 6.27 3.70 -8.88
CA LEU A 167 5.94 3.01 -10.12
C LEU A 167 5.72 4.00 -11.27
N SER A 168 5.13 5.16 -11.03
CA SER A 168 4.89 6.18 -12.05
C SER A 168 6.17 6.72 -12.70
N PHE A 169 7.29 6.70 -11.97
CA PHE A 169 8.62 7.05 -12.49
C PHE A 169 9.31 5.85 -13.15
N LYS A 170 9.25 4.66 -12.54
CA LYS A 170 9.85 3.44 -13.12
C LYS A 170 9.26 3.10 -14.49
N GLN A 171 7.99 3.44 -14.74
CA GLN A 171 7.35 3.25 -16.04
C GLN A 171 7.93 4.14 -17.14
N ASP A 172 8.54 5.29 -16.83
CA ASP A 172 9.09 6.18 -17.86
C ASP A 172 10.20 5.50 -18.65
N ASP A 173 11.10 4.79 -17.99
CA ASP A 173 12.20 4.09 -18.67
C ASP A 173 11.68 2.93 -19.52
N ILE A 174 10.65 2.23 -19.04
CA ILE A 174 9.99 1.14 -19.78
C ILE A 174 9.31 1.69 -21.04
N ILE A 175 8.54 2.78 -20.92
CA ILE A 175 7.83 3.40 -22.04
C ILE A 175 8.83 3.98 -23.05
N LYS A 176 9.86 4.72 -22.59
CA LYS A 176 10.91 5.28 -23.45
C LYS A 176 11.65 4.20 -24.23
N THR A 177 12.03 3.12 -23.56
CA THR A 177 12.70 1.97 -24.21
C THR A 177 11.80 1.31 -25.26
N THR A 178 10.51 1.20 -24.95
CA THR A 178 9.51 0.62 -25.85
C THR A 178 9.28 1.50 -27.07
N ASP A 179 9.18 2.81 -26.89
CA ASP A 179 9.06 3.79 -27.99
C ASP A 179 10.29 3.77 -28.89
N ALA A 180 11.50 3.84 -28.32
CA ALA A 180 12.73 3.76 -29.09
C ALA A 180 12.82 2.46 -29.92
N ARG A 181 12.33 1.33 -29.37
CA ARG A 181 12.24 0.06 -30.09
C ARG A 181 11.22 0.12 -31.22
N TRP A 182 10.03 0.67 -30.97
CA TRP A 182 9.01 0.85 -32.01
C TRP A 182 9.53 1.72 -33.15
N GLN A 183 10.20 2.85 -32.86
CA GLN A 183 10.78 3.72 -33.88
C GLN A 183 11.77 2.97 -34.78
N LYS A 184 12.66 2.15 -34.19
CA LYS A 184 13.61 1.32 -34.95
C LYS A 184 12.87 0.31 -35.85
N ILE A 185 11.92 -0.44 -35.30
CA ILE A 185 11.14 -1.44 -36.05
C ILE A 185 10.37 -0.78 -37.20
N SER A 186 9.67 0.32 -36.90
CA SER A 186 8.87 1.07 -37.87
C SER A 186 9.73 1.60 -39.01
N SER A 187 10.91 2.16 -38.70
CA SER A 187 11.87 2.63 -39.70
C SER A 187 12.39 1.49 -40.59
N SER A 188 12.82 0.37 -40.01
CA SER A 188 13.31 -0.79 -40.76
C SER A 188 12.23 -1.41 -41.67
N ILE A 189 10.97 -1.45 -41.22
CA ILE A 189 9.89 -1.98 -42.05
C ILE A 189 9.55 -1.04 -43.20
N LYS A 190 9.56 0.28 -42.94
CA LYS A 190 9.35 1.28 -44.00
C LYS A 190 10.41 1.17 -45.08
N SER A 191 11.68 1.00 -44.71
CA SER A 191 12.77 0.85 -45.68
C SER A 191 12.72 -0.46 -46.46
N LEU A 192 12.34 -1.58 -45.82
CA LEU A 192 12.33 -2.90 -46.47
C LEU A 192 11.09 -3.14 -47.36
N PHE A 193 9.91 -2.63 -46.98
CA PHE A 193 8.64 -3.05 -47.58
C PHE A 193 7.75 -1.92 -48.11
N SER A 194 8.17 -0.66 -48.00
CA SER A 194 7.35 0.51 -48.36
C SER A 194 5.91 0.42 -47.81
N LEU A 195 5.73 -0.07 -46.58
CA LEU A 195 4.43 -0.26 -45.88
C LEU A 195 3.28 -0.90 -46.70
N LYS A 196 3.55 -1.64 -47.79
CA LYS A 196 2.48 -2.16 -48.65
C LYS A 196 1.66 -3.28 -48.00
N ASN A 197 2.22 -3.95 -46.98
CA ASN A 197 1.49 -4.94 -46.21
C ASN A 197 0.56 -4.26 -45.18
N LYS A 198 -0.74 -4.33 -45.43
CA LYS A 198 -1.80 -3.72 -44.59
C LYS A 198 -1.81 -4.25 -43.15
N GLU A 199 -1.50 -5.53 -42.96
CA GLU A 199 -1.48 -6.15 -41.62
C GLU A 199 -0.33 -5.59 -40.78
N VAL A 200 0.87 -5.51 -41.36
CA VAL A 200 2.04 -4.91 -40.70
C VAL A 200 1.81 -3.42 -40.42
N ALA A 201 1.25 -2.68 -41.38
CA ALA A 201 0.91 -1.27 -41.17
C ALA A 201 -0.09 -1.07 -40.02
N THR A 202 -1.12 -1.92 -39.94
CA THR A 202 -2.11 -1.90 -38.85
C THR A 202 -1.47 -2.20 -37.50
N LEU A 203 -0.59 -3.21 -37.43
CA LEU A 203 0.12 -3.55 -36.20
C LEU A 203 1.07 -2.44 -35.75
N LEU A 204 1.75 -1.77 -36.69
CA LEU A 204 2.60 -0.63 -36.38
C LEU A 204 1.80 0.55 -35.81
N GLN A 205 0.61 0.82 -36.37
CA GLN A 205 -0.29 1.85 -35.86
C GLN A 205 -0.79 1.50 -34.45
N LYS A 206 -1.35 0.29 -34.25
CA LYS A 206 -1.79 -0.19 -32.93
C LYS A 206 -0.68 -0.13 -31.88
N THR A 207 0.56 -0.36 -32.31
CA THR A 207 1.72 -0.26 -31.42
C THR A 207 1.98 1.19 -31.01
N SER A 208 1.95 2.12 -31.96
CA SER A 208 2.10 3.55 -31.67
C SER A 208 0.99 4.05 -30.73
N ASP A 209 -0.26 3.68 -31.02
CA ASP A 209 -1.42 4.03 -30.19
C ASP A 209 -1.29 3.46 -28.78
N GLY A 210 -0.88 2.19 -28.65
CA GLY A 210 -0.67 1.54 -27.35
C GLY A 210 0.42 2.21 -26.51
N ILE A 211 1.52 2.67 -27.13
CA ILE A 211 2.58 3.43 -26.44
C ILE A 211 2.04 4.78 -25.96
N LYS A 212 1.27 5.47 -26.81
CA LYS A 212 0.63 6.74 -26.45
C LYS A 212 -0.36 6.57 -25.30
N GLU A 213 -1.25 5.59 -25.38
CA GLU A 213 -2.21 5.27 -24.30
C GLU A 213 -1.49 4.93 -22.99
N ALA A 214 -0.40 4.17 -23.04
CA ALA A 214 0.40 3.88 -21.85
C ALA A 214 0.95 5.15 -21.20
N LYS A 215 1.47 6.08 -22.01
CA LYS A 215 1.98 7.37 -21.54
C LYS A 215 0.86 8.20 -20.90
N ASP A 216 -0.28 8.33 -21.57
CA ASP A 216 -1.42 9.12 -21.11
C ASP A 216 -1.98 8.57 -19.78
N LEU A 217 -2.11 7.25 -19.65
CA LEU A 217 -2.55 6.59 -18.42
C LEU A 217 -1.57 6.81 -17.25
N LYS A 218 -0.26 6.69 -17.51
CA LYS A 218 0.78 6.95 -16.50
C LYS A 218 0.76 8.40 -16.04
N GLU A 219 0.66 9.35 -16.96
CA GLU A 219 0.61 10.78 -16.66
C GLU A 219 -0.64 11.14 -15.84
N LYS A 220 -1.80 10.59 -16.23
CA LYS A 220 -3.04 10.73 -15.46
C LYS A 220 -2.89 10.18 -14.04
N ALA A 221 -2.32 9.00 -13.88
CA ALA A 221 -2.09 8.40 -12.56
C ALA A 221 -1.15 9.26 -11.70
N TYR A 222 -0.06 9.75 -12.30
CA TYR A 222 0.87 10.66 -11.63
C TYR A 222 0.17 11.94 -11.15
N ASN A 223 -0.60 12.61 -12.01
CA ASN A 223 -1.29 13.83 -11.65
C ASN A 223 -2.29 13.61 -10.50
N ASN A 224 -3.06 12.51 -10.55
CA ASN A 224 -3.99 12.15 -9.48
C ASN A 224 -3.26 11.84 -8.15
N LEU A 225 -2.12 11.16 -8.18
CA LEU A 225 -1.31 10.88 -6.99
C LEU A 225 -0.81 12.17 -6.36
N ILE A 226 -0.24 13.06 -7.17
CA ILE A 226 0.27 14.33 -6.70
C ILE A 226 -0.83 15.16 -6.05
N SER A 227 -2.00 15.28 -6.69
CA SER A 227 -3.14 16.01 -6.11
C SER A 227 -3.61 15.39 -4.78
N SER A 228 -3.65 14.06 -4.69
CA SER A 228 -4.01 13.38 -3.43
C SER A 228 -2.99 13.63 -2.32
N ILE A 229 -1.70 13.66 -2.64
CA ILE A 229 -0.63 13.96 -1.67
C ILE A 229 -0.71 15.42 -1.21
N GLU A 230 -0.95 16.36 -2.12
CA GLU A 230 -1.14 17.77 -1.79
C GLU A 230 -2.36 17.98 -0.87
N GLU A 231 -3.45 17.27 -1.10
CA GLU A 231 -4.63 17.32 -0.23
C GLU A 231 -4.34 16.75 1.17
N GLN A 232 -3.58 15.65 1.26
CA GLN A 232 -3.16 15.08 2.55
C GLN A 232 -2.28 16.05 3.34
N LYS A 233 -1.30 16.68 2.68
CA LYS A 233 -0.45 17.71 3.30
C LYS A 233 -1.28 18.84 3.91
N LYS A 234 -2.24 19.37 3.16
CA LYS A 234 -3.12 20.46 3.62
C LYS A 234 -3.94 20.03 4.85
N LYS A 235 -4.52 18.83 4.83
CA LYS A 235 -5.29 18.31 5.98
C LYS A 235 -4.43 18.19 7.23
N GLU A 236 -3.18 17.76 7.11
CA GLU A 236 -2.26 17.64 8.24
C GLU A 236 -1.78 19.00 8.77
N GLU A 237 -1.59 19.98 7.90
CA GLU A 237 -1.30 21.36 8.30
C GLU A 237 -2.49 21.98 9.04
N GLU A 238 -3.71 21.81 8.53
CA GLU A 238 -4.93 22.29 9.20
C GLU A 238 -5.17 21.64 10.56
N GLU A 239 -4.85 20.34 10.71
CA GLU A 239 -5.00 19.64 11.98
C GLU A 239 -3.95 20.09 13.01
N LYS A 240 -2.72 20.39 12.58
CA LYS A 240 -1.68 20.98 13.44
C LYS A 240 -2.08 22.36 13.95
N THR A 241 -2.56 23.24 13.07
CA THR A 241 -3.01 24.59 13.45
C THR A 241 -4.17 24.55 14.45
N LYS A 242 -5.12 23.63 14.28
CA LYS A 242 -6.24 23.44 15.23
C LYS A 242 -5.79 22.91 16.60
N LYS A 243 -4.75 22.07 16.64
CA LYS A 243 -4.16 21.60 17.92
C LYS A 243 -3.40 22.71 18.64
N GLU A 244 -2.66 23.55 17.90
CA GLU A 244 -1.92 24.69 18.47
C GLU A 244 -2.83 25.83 18.98
N GLU A 245 -3.93 26.12 18.27
CA GLU A 245 -4.94 27.10 18.74
C GLU A 245 -5.63 26.66 20.04
N ASN A 246 -5.83 25.35 20.24
CA ASN A 246 -6.46 24.83 21.46
C ASN A 246 -5.52 24.89 22.67
N ILE A 247 -4.19 24.72 22.46
CA ILE A 247 -3.18 24.85 23.51
C ILE A 247 -3.05 26.31 23.97
N ASN A 248 -3.10 27.27 23.03
CA ASN A 248 -3.03 28.70 23.38
C ASN A 248 -4.27 29.24 24.12
N LYS A 249 -5.41 28.56 24.03
CA LYS A 249 -6.63 28.90 24.78
C LYS A 249 -6.61 28.42 26.24
N ILE A 250 -5.73 27.45 26.57
CA ILE A 250 -5.56 26.93 27.94
C ILE A 250 -4.53 27.77 28.73
N VAL A 251 -3.53 28.36 28.07
CA VAL A 251 -2.45 29.13 28.73
C VAL A 251 -2.88 30.56 29.13
N THR A 252 -4.04 31.07 28.70
CA THR A 252 -4.54 32.41 29.08
C THR A 252 -5.48 32.44 30.29
N SER A 253 -5.51 31.42 31.16
CA SER A 253 -6.32 31.42 32.40
C SER A 253 -5.56 31.14 33.70
N GLU A 254 -4.23 31.05 33.70
CA GLU A 254 -3.44 30.97 34.93
C GLU A 254 -2.57 32.22 35.11
N ASN A 255 -3.17 33.32 35.55
CA ASN A 255 -2.46 34.30 36.38
C ASN A 255 -3.43 35.23 37.13
N LYS A 256 -4.03 34.71 38.21
CA LYS A 256 -4.36 35.51 39.38
C LYS A 256 -4.55 34.63 40.61
N SER A 257 -3.77 34.86 41.64
CA SER A 257 -3.93 34.33 43.01
C SER A 257 -3.53 35.45 43.99
N PRO A 258 -3.93 35.49 45.28
CA PRO A 258 -4.84 34.61 46.04
C PRO A 258 -5.95 35.35 46.82
N SER A 259 -6.99 34.65 47.29
CA SER A 259 -7.62 34.91 48.60
C SER A 259 -8.51 33.74 49.07
N LEU A 260 -8.45 33.45 50.37
CA LEU A 260 -9.05 32.35 51.12
C LEU A 260 -10.58 32.24 51.04
N SER A 261 -11.11 31.01 50.93
CA SER A 261 -12.06 30.41 51.90
C SER A 261 -12.36 28.93 51.57
N GLU A 262 -12.57 28.16 52.62
CA GLU A 262 -12.68 26.69 52.72
C GLU A 262 -14.13 26.17 52.43
N PRO A 263 -14.46 24.87 52.62
CA PRO A 263 -14.60 23.88 51.56
C PRO A 263 -16.07 23.47 51.29
N ALA A 264 -16.38 22.98 50.08
CA ALA A 264 -17.61 22.25 49.83
C ALA A 264 -17.40 21.12 48.81
N LYS A 265 -18.08 20.01 49.08
CA LYS A 265 -17.92 18.65 48.56
C LYS A 265 -18.42 18.46 47.12
N GLU A 266 -17.82 17.44 46.49
CA GLU A 266 -18.37 16.48 45.50
C GLU A 266 -19.30 16.99 44.39
N ASP A 267 -18.89 16.84 43.13
CA ASP A 267 -19.50 15.84 42.24
C ASP A 267 -18.65 15.62 40.96
N PHE A 268 -18.30 14.36 40.69
CA PHE A 268 -17.65 13.94 39.45
C PHE A 268 -18.73 13.72 38.39
N SER A 269 -19.10 14.80 37.68
CA SER A 269 -20.02 14.70 36.55
C SER A 269 -19.29 14.31 35.27
N SER A 270 -19.62 13.12 34.80
CA SER A 270 -19.24 12.49 33.54
C SER A 270 -19.39 13.40 32.32
N LEU A 271 -18.30 13.71 31.63
CA LEU A 271 -18.34 14.31 30.31
C LEU A 271 -18.32 13.20 29.23
N SER A 272 -19.51 12.84 28.77
CA SER A 272 -19.71 12.02 27.59
C SER A 272 -19.42 12.84 26.34
N THR A 273 -18.33 12.55 25.63
CA THR A 273 -18.10 13.08 24.27
C THR A 273 -18.69 12.11 23.25
N SER A 274 -19.86 12.49 22.76
CA SER A 274 -20.59 11.86 21.66
C SER A 274 -19.75 11.76 20.39
N THR A 275 -19.52 10.54 19.93
CA THR A 275 -18.99 10.23 18.60
C THR A 275 -20.09 10.49 17.56
N THR A 276 -20.12 11.68 16.97
CA THR A 276 -20.94 11.96 15.79
C THR A 276 -20.29 11.32 14.56
N SER A 277 -20.80 10.15 14.20
CA SER A 277 -20.55 9.53 12.90
C SER A 277 -21.18 10.40 11.81
N SER A 278 -20.35 11.24 11.17
CA SER A 278 -20.75 11.99 9.97
C SER A 278 -20.52 11.10 8.75
N THR A 279 -21.54 10.34 8.38
CA THR A 279 -21.69 9.77 7.04
C THR A 279 -21.98 10.92 6.06
N LEU A 280 -20.92 11.53 5.53
CA LEU A 280 -21.00 12.32 4.31
C LEU A 280 -20.99 11.38 3.11
N ALA A 281 -22.17 11.23 2.52
CA ALA A 281 -22.37 10.62 1.22
C ALA A 281 -21.61 11.43 0.16
N ILE A 282 -20.42 10.96 -0.20
CA ILE A 282 -19.68 11.46 -1.36
C ILE A 282 -20.35 10.87 -2.60
N SER A 283 -20.87 11.75 -3.45
CA SER A 283 -21.36 11.44 -4.78
C SER A 283 -20.30 10.67 -5.56
N LYS A 284 -20.72 9.49 -6.00
CA LYS A 284 -19.98 8.46 -6.72
C LYS A 284 -19.59 8.93 -8.12
N GLU A 285 -18.59 9.80 -8.22
CA GLU A 285 -17.70 9.77 -9.39
C GLU A 285 -16.55 8.83 -9.00
N LEU A 286 -16.43 7.72 -9.72
CA LEU A 286 -15.45 6.67 -9.44
C LEU A 286 -14.04 7.27 -9.54
N ILE A 287 -13.50 7.78 -8.43
CA ILE A 287 -12.09 8.18 -8.35
C ILE A 287 -11.30 6.89 -8.58
N LYS A 288 -10.92 6.66 -9.84
CA LYS A 288 -10.10 5.52 -10.21
C LYS A 288 -8.81 5.61 -9.39
N ASN A 289 -8.55 4.56 -8.63
CA ASN A 289 -7.32 4.39 -7.89
C ASN A 289 -6.14 4.55 -8.87
N PRO A 290 -5.17 5.46 -8.63
CA PRO A 290 -4.06 5.69 -9.55
C PRO A 290 -3.26 4.42 -9.90
N GLY A 291 -3.23 3.44 -8.99
CA GLY A 291 -2.62 2.13 -9.25
C GLY A 291 -3.27 1.36 -10.40
N ASP A 292 -4.56 1.56 -10.65
CA ASP A 292 -5.28 0.88 -11.73
C ASP A 292 -4.87 1.46 -13.10
N ASP A 293 -4.75 2.79 -13.18
CA ASP A 293 -4.27 3.47 -14.40
C ASP A 293 -2.79 3.11 -14.67
N LEU A 294 -1.95 3.00 -13.63
CA LEU A 294 -0.56 2.51 -13.77
C LEU A 294 -0.49 1.05 -14.22
N LYS A 295 -1.34 0.18 -13.68
CA LYS A 295 -1.43 -1.23 -14.09
C LYS A 295 -1.85 -1.33 -15.56
N GLU A 296 -2.86 -0.56 -15.95
CA GLU A 296 -3.33 -0.55 -17.32
C GLU A 296 -2.27 0.01 -18.28
N SER A 297 -1.51 1.04 -17.88
CA SER A 297 -0.35 1.52 -18.64
C SER A 297 0.66 0.39 -18.94
N LEU A 298 1.00 -0.43 -17.94
CA LEU A 298 1.89 -1.59 -18.14
C LEU A 298 1.27 -2.66 -19.04
N ASN A 299 -0.04 -2.90 -18.93
CA ASN A 299 -0.74 -3.83 -19.83
C ASN A 299 -0.65 -3.35 -21.28
N LYS A 300 -0.80 -2.04 -21.54
CA LYS A 300 -0.63 -1.48 -22.88
C LYS A 300 0.78 -1.70 -23.42
N ILE A 301 1.80 -1.54 -22.59
CA ILE A 301 3.18 -1.88 -22.98
C ILE A 301 3.33 -3.38 -23.25
N LYS A 302 2.74 -4.25 -22.44
CA LYS A 302 2.74 -5.70 -22.71
C LYS A 302 2.12 -6.03 -24.07
N ASP A 303 1.00 -5.41 -24.42
CA ASP A 303 0.33 -5.60 -25.70
C ASP A 303 1.17 -5.09 -26.88
N VAL A 304 1.88 -3.98 -26.69
CA VAL A 304 2.88 -3.47 -27.65
C VAL A 304 3.95 -4.52 -27.94
N TYR A 305 4.51 -5.17 -26.92
CA TYR A 305 5.50 -6.23 -27.13
C TYR A 305 4.91 -7.44 -27.88
N GLN A 306 3.66 -7.81 -27.60
CA GLN A 306 2.99 -8.85 -28.38
C GLN A 306 2.87 -8.47 -29.86
N ASN A 307 2.61 -7.19 -30.16
CA ASN A 307 2.57 -6.70 -31.54
C ASN A 307 3.96 -6.73 -32.20
N PHE A 308 5.05 -6.41 -31.48
CA PHE A 308 6.41 -6.58 -32.01
C PHE A 308 6.67 -8.03 -32.45
N PHE A 309 6.26 -9.03 -31.67
CA PHE A 309 6.42 -10.43 -32.04
C PHE A 309 5.58 -10.81 -33.26
N LYS A 310 4.32 -10.34 -33.34
CA LYS A 310 3.46 -10.57 -34.51
C LYS A 310 4.07 -9.98 -35.78
N ILE A 311 4.54 -8.73 -35.70
CA ILE A 311 5.24 -8.05 -36.79
C ILE A 311 6.47 -8.86 -37.22
N SER A 312 7.31 -9.30 -36.27
CA SER A 312 8.50 -10.12 -36.56
C SER A 312 8.14 -11.39 -37.32
N ASN A 313 7.10 -12.10 -36.88
CA ASN A 313 6.65 -13.34 -37.53
C ASN A 313 6.14 -13.11 -38.95
N ILE A 314 5.40 -12.02 -39.20
CA ILE A 314 4.93 -11.67 -40.55
C ILE A 314 6.11 -11.31 -41.44
N VAL A 315 7.05 -10.50 -40.96
CA VAL A 315 8.25 -10.10 -41.72
C VAL A 315 9.09 -11.32 -42.09
N LYS A 316 9.30 -12.28 -41.17
CA LYS A 316 9.99 -13.54 -41.47
C LYS A 316 9.32 -14.31 -42.60
N LYS A 317 7.99 -14.47 -42.54
CA LYS A 317 7.21 -15.13 -43.60
C LYS A 317 7.35 -14.44 -44.95
N ILE A 318 7.32 -13.11 -44.99
CA ILE A 318 7.49 -12.33 -46.23
C ILE A 318 8.89 -12.55 -46.81
N LEU A 319 9.91 -12.65 -45.97
CA LEU A 319 11.30 -12.85 -46.37
C LEU A 319 11.67 -14.33 -46.62
N GLY A 320 10.76 -15.28 -46.39
CA GLY A 320 10.99 -16.71 -46.61
C GLY A 320 11.82 -17.40 -45.53
N PHE A 321 11.83 -16.88 -44.29
CA PHE A 321 12.47 -17.50 -43.11
C PHE A 321 11.50 -18.30 -42.24
#